data_AF-A0A521K410-F1
#
_entry.id   AF-A0A521K410-F1
#
_cell.length_a   1.000
_cell.length_b   1.000
_cell.length_c   1.000
_cell.angle_alpha   90.00
_cell.angle_beta   90.00
_cell.angle_gamma   90.00
#
_symmetry.space_group_name_H-M   'P 1'
#
loop_
_entity.id
_entity.type
_entity.pdbx_description
1 polymer ?
#
loop_
_entity_poly.entity_id
_entity_poly.type
_entity_poly.pdbx_seq_one_letter_code
_entity_poly.pdbx_strand_id
1 'polypeptide(L)'
;MLTNLIVAIGLVGSIASIIGILIAAPGWKSKTVHVSYGLLVTVLATGVFSYQTQLSELTQIENQVERIVKSADLSTDGSQRGFMLASLAFLEKHKDRFPETFARAKSLCDNVGVTESKQESALERMYQGWRLTDGATAMKYLLSGIAAGSGD
;
A
#
# COMPACT_ATOMS: atom_id res chain seq x y z
N MET A 1 13.44 3.43 -11.36
CA MET A 1 14.41 4.35 -10.72
C MET A 1 15.06 5.29 -11.74
N LEU A 2 15.59 4.78 -12.86
CA LEU A 2 16.19 5.60 -13.93
C LEU A 2 15.22 6.63 -14.54
N THR A 3 13.98 6.23 -14.83
CA THR A 3 12.94 7.12 -15.38
C THR A 3 12.63 8.31 -14.46
N ASN A 4 12.64 8.08 -13.14
CA ASN A 4 12.34 9.12 -12.15
C ASN A 4 13.49 10.12 -12.03
N LEU A 5 14.73 9.64 -12.15
CA LEU A 5 15.92 10.49 -12.20
C LEU A 5 15.90 11.40 -13.44
N ILE A 6 15.48 10.85 -14.59
CA ILE A 6 15.36 11.61 -15.85
C ILE A 6 14.28 12.69 -15.74
N VAL A 7 13.12 12.39 -15.15
CA VAL A 7 12.06 13.38 -14.92
C VAL A 7 12.52 14.48 -13.96
N ALA A 8 13.22 14.12 -12.87
CA ALA A 8 13.76 15.08 -11.92
C ALA A 8 14.82 16.00 -12.56
N ILE A 9 15.78 15.43 -13.31
CA ILE A 9 16.80 16.20 -14.03
C ILE A 9 16.17 17.09 -15.10
N GLY A 10 15.14 16.60 -15.81
CA GLY A 10 14.41 17.38 -16.80
C GLY A 10 13.69 18.59 -16.20
N LEU A 11 13.02 18.41 -15.06
CA LEU A 11 12.37 19.50 -14.33
C LEU A 11 13.40 20.52 -13.83
N VAL A 12 14.47 20.06 -13.18
CA VAL A 12 15.52 20.95 -12.64
C VAL A 12 16.24 21.70 -13.78
N GLY A 13 16.54 21.03 -14.89
CA GLY A 13 17.19 21.64 -16.06
C GLY A 13 16.29 22.67 -16.77
N SER A 14 14.99 22.38 -16.88
CA SER A 14 13.97 23.32 -17.37
C SER A 14 13.93 24.59 -16.49
N ILE A 15 13.89 24.42 -15.17
CA ILE A 15 13.85 25.53 -14.22
C ILE A 15 15.16 26.35 -14.28
N ALA A 16 16.32 25.70 -14.31
CA ALA A 16 17.62 26.36 -14.40
C ALA A 16 17.76 27.19 -15.69
N SER A 17 17.24 26.69 -16.82
CA SER A 17 17.24 27.40 -18.10
C SER A 17 16.39 28.68 -18.05
N ILE A 18 15.21 28.63 -17.42
CA ILE A 18 14.32 29.79 -17.26
C ILE A 18 14.95 30.84 -16.33
N ILE A 19 15.62 30.41 -15.26
CA ILE A 19 16.37 31.30 -14.35
C ILE A 19 17.53 31.99 -15.08
N GLY A 20 18.26 31.25 -15.92
CA GLY A 20 19.38 31.77 -16.70
C GLY A 20 19.00 32.91 -17.66
N ILE A 21 17.79 32.85 -18.24
CA ILE A 21 17.28 33.87 -19.16
C ILE A 21 16.90 35.17 -18.44
N LEU A 22 16.41 35.09 -17.20
CA LEU A 22 15.82 36.22 -16.47
C LEU A 22 16.80 36.96 -15.54
N ILE A 23 17.91 36.34 -15.14
CA ILE A 23 19.01 37.00 -14.40
C ILE A 23 19.61 38.18 -15.19
N ALA A 24 19.45 38.22 -16.52
CA ALA A 24 19.98 39.27 -17.37
C ALA A 24 19.25 40.63 -17.29
N ALA A 25 18.10 40.75 -16.59
CA ALA A 25 17.29 41.96 -16.57
C ALA A 25 17.25 42.65 -15.17
N PRO A 26 18.02 43.73 -14.94
CA PRO A 26 18.02 44.46 -13.67
C PRO A 26 16.75 45.33 -13.52
N GLY A 27 15.87 44.99 -12.57
CA GLY A 27 14.72 45.82 -12.18
C GLY A 27 13.87 45.23 -11.05
N TRP A 28 13.22 46.07 -10.23
CA TRP A 28 12.37 45.59 -9.11
C TRP A 28 11.18 44.72 -9.56
N LYS A 29 10.62 44.98 -10.75
CA LYS A 29 9.58 44.12 -11.33
C LYS A 29 10.09 42.71 -11.67
N SER A 30 11.36 42.59 -12.08
CA SER A 30 12.01 41.30 -12.34
C SER A 30 12.14 40.47 -11.05
N LYS A 31 12.48 41.12 -9.93
CA LYS A 31 12.57 40.46 -8.61
C LYS A 31 11.24 39.87 -8.16
N THR A 32 10.13 40.59 -8.32
CA THR A 32 8.80 40.09 -7.93
C THR A 32 8.38 38.88 -8.78
N VAL A 33 8.62 38.93 -10.09
CA VAL A 33 8.33 37.80 -11.00
C VAL A 33 9.16 36.57 -10.63
N HIS A 34 10.42 36.76 -10.22
CA HIS A 34 11.27 35.68 -9.71
C HIS A 34 10.75 35.04 -8.43
N VAL A 35 10.29 35.85 -7.47
CA VAL A 35 9.72 35.32 -6.22
C VAL A 35 8.43 34.53 -6.51
N SER A 36 7.52 35.08 -7.33
CA SER A 36 6.28 34.37 -7.67
C SER A 36 6.53 33.07 -8.42
N TYR A 37 7.49 33.07 -9.35
CA TYR A 37 7.83 31.87 -10.12
C TYR A 37 8.55 30.83 -9.26
N GLY A 38 9.50 31.25 -8.41
CA GLY A 38 10.15 30.37 -7.45
C GLY A 38 9.15 29.69 -6.53
N LEU A 39 8.17 30.44 -6.02
CA LEU A 39 7.10 29.90 -5.20
C LEU A 39 6.24 28.89 -5.95
N LEU A 40 5.85 29.19 -7.20
CA LEU A 40 5.09 28.28 -8.04
C LEU A 40 5.84 26.97 -8.30
N VAL A 41 7.13 27.05 -8.62
CA VAL A 41 8.01 25.89 -8.80
C VAL A 41 8.11 25.06 -7.52
N THR A 42 8.29 25.70 -6.36
CA THR A 42 8.35 24.99 -5.07
C THR A 42 7.05 24.24 -4.79
N VAL A 43 5.89 24.89 -4.98
CA VAL A 43 4.58 24.26 -4.78
C VAL A 43 4.40 23.05 -5.70
N LEU A 44 4.76 23.17 -6.98
CA LEU A 44 4.69 22.07 -7.93
C LEU A 44 5.64 20.92 -7.56
N ALA A 45 6.88 21.24 -7.19
CA ALA A 45 7.87 20.23 -6.78
C ALA A 45 7.42 19.48 -5.52
N THR A 46 6.90 20.18 -4.52
CA THR A 46 6.34 19.56 -3.31
C THR A 46 5.13 18.67 -3.64
N GLY A 47 4.24 19.12 -4.52
CA GLY A 47 3.09 18.32 -4.96
C GLY A 47 3.50 17.02 -5.64
N VAL A 48 4.43 17.09 -6.59
CA VAL A 48 4.97 15.90 -7.29
C VAL A 48 5.64 14.94 -6.31
N PHE A 49 6.47 15.46 -5.39
CA PHE A 49 7.17 14.62 -4.42
C PHE A 49 6.20 13.93 -3.46
N SER A 50 5.20 14.65 -2.94
CA SER A 50 4.17 14.09 -2.07
C SER A 50 3.37 12.99 -2.78
N TYR A 51 2.92 13.24 -4.01
CA TYR A 51 2.22 12.24 -4.81
C TYR A 51 3.09 10.98 -5.05
N GLN A 52 4.36 11.18 -5.36
CA GLN A 52 5.29 10.06 -5.59
C GLN A 52 5.52 9.22 -4.34
N THR A 53 5.63 9.84 -3.16
CA THR A 53 5.76 9.11 -1.90
C THR A 53 4.54 8.21 -1.64
N GLN A 54 3.33 8.72 -1.83
CA GLN A 54 2.10 7.95 -1.66
C GLN A 54 1.99 6.74 -2.60
N LEU A 55 2.40 6.90 -3.87
CA LEU A 55 2.45 5.80 -4.82
C LEU A 55 3.48 4.74 -4.41
N SER A 56 4.66 5.17 -3.96
CA SER A 56 5.71 4.25 -3.53
C SER A 56 5.28 3.41 -2.32
N GLU A 57 4.52 4.01 -1.39
CA GLU A 57 3.95 3.32 -0.24
C GLU A 57 2.90 2.29 -0.65
N LEU A 58 2.01 2.63 -1.60
CA LEU A 58 1.03 1.68 -2.15
C LEU A 58 1.71 0.48 -2.77
N THR A 59 2.68 0.72 -3.66
CA THR A 59 3.44 -0.37 -4.29
C THR A 59 4.18 -1.22 -3.25
N GLN A 60 4.69 -0.63 -2.17
CA GLN A 60 5.31 -1.42 -1.08
C GLN A 60 4.30 -2.29 -0.34
N ILE A 61 3.10 -1.77 -0.05
CA ILE A 61 2.00 -2.51 0.58
C ILE A 61 1.60 -3.68 -0.34
N GLU A 62 1.39 -3.43 -1.62
CA GLU A 62 1.03 -4.47 -2.61
C GLU A 62 2.07 -5.59 -2.67
N ASN A 63 3.36 -5.23 -2.75
CA ASN A 63 4.45 -6.20 -2.73
C ASN A 63 4.49 -7.02 -1.42
N GLN A 64 4.17 -6.40 -0.28
CA GLN A 64 4.10 -7.12 1.00
C GLN A 64 2.93 -8.11 1.03
N VAL A 65 1.76 -7.68 0.55
CA VAL A 65 0.58 -8.54 0.41
C VAL A 65 0.85 -9.71 -0.53
N GLU A 66 1.45 -9.45 -1.69
CA GLU A 66 1.77 -10.47 -2.67
C GLU A 66 2.71 -11.53 -2.08
N ARG A 67 3.70 -11.11 -1.28
CA ARG A 67 4.59 -12.04 -0.57
C ARG A 67 3.82 -12.91 0.42
N ILE A 68 2.96 -12.31 1.25
CA ILE A 68 2.12 -13.04 2.22
C ILE A 68 1.26 -14.08 1.52
N VAL A 69 0.60 -13.70 0.43
CA VAL A 69 -0.28 -14.58 -0.36
C VAL A 69 0.51 -15.69 -1.06
N LYS A 70 1.68 -15.40 -1.62
CA LYS A 70 2.55 -16.38 -2.29
C LYS A 70 3.20 -17.36 -1.31
N SER A 71 3.54 -16.93 -0.11
CA SER A 71 4.12 -17.79 0.93
C SER A 71 3.06 -18.58 1.73
N ALA A 72 1.77 -18.38 1.45
CA ALA A 72 0.69 -19.00 2.19
C ALA A 72 0.64 -20.52 1.94
N ASP A 73 1.04 -21.30 2.93
CA ASP A 73 0.74 -22.72 3.00
C ASP A 73 -0.64 -22.92 3.65
N LEU A 74 -1.60 -23.43 2.89
CA LEU A 74 -2.97 -23.68 3.37
C LEU A 74 -3.26 -25.18 3.55
N SER A 75 -2.23 -26.02 3.60
CA SER A 75 -2.36 -27.48 3.65
C SER A 75 -2.75 -28.04 5.03
N THR A 76 -2.56 -27.27 6.11
CA THR A 76 -2.85 -27.72 7.48
C THR A 76 -3.67 -26.68 8.24
N ASP A 77 -4.48 -27.12 9.21
CA ASP A 77 -5.23 -26.20 10.09
C ASP A 77 -4.33 -25.18 10.78
N GLY A 78 -3.12 -25.59 11.20
CA GLY A 78 -2.14 -24.73 11.83
C GLY A 78 -1.62 -23.64 10.88
N SER A 79 -1.28 -24.03 9.64
CA SER A 79 -0.80 -23.08 8.64
C SER A 79 -1.90 -22.13 8.17
N GLN A 80 -3.14 -22.60 8.05
CA GLN A 80 -4.32 -21.78 7.76
C GLN A 80 -4.56 -20.72 8.85
N ARG A 81 -4.52 -21.11 10.14
CA ARG A 81 -4.64 -20.15 11.26
C ARG A 81 -3.51 -19.15 11.27
N GLY A 82 -2.27 -19.62 11.11
CA GLY A 82 -1.09 -18.76 11.04
C GLY A 82 -1.21 -17.73 9.92
N PHE A 83 -1.65 -18.17 8.74
CA PHE A 83 -1.91 -17.29 7.60
C PHE A 83 -2.99 -16.26 7.91
N MET A 84 -4.15 -16.67 8.45
CA MET A 84 -5.25 -15.74 8.79
C MET A 84 -4.84 -14.71 9.84
N LEU A 85 -4.11 -15.12 10.89
CA LEU A 85 -3.62 -14.22 11.93
C LEU A 85 -2.55 -13.26 11.42
N ALA A 86 -1.60 -13.74 10.61
CA ALA A 86 -0.60 -12.89 9.96
C ALA A 86 -1.26 -11.87 9.02
N SER A 87 -2.26 -12.31 8.25
CA SER A 87 -3.06 -11.44 7.37
C SER A 87 -3.81 -10.38 8.17
N LEU A 88 -4.42 -10.76 9.30
CA LEU A 88 -5.12 -9.83 10.16
C LEU A 88 -4.18 -8.79 10.79
N ALA A 89 -3.01 -9.22 11.29
CA ALA A 89 -2.00 -8.32 11.84
C ALA A 89 -1.46 -7.34 10.78
N PHE A 90 -1.28 -7.82 9.54
CA PHE A 90 -0.93 -6.96 8.41
C PHE A 90 -2.01 -5.90 8.17
N LEU A 91 -3.28 -6.30 8.09
CA LEU A 91 -4.40 -5.38 7.88
C LEU A 91 -4.57 -4.40 9.05
N GLU A 92 -4.28 -4.81 10.28
CA GLU A 92 -4.31 -3.93 11.45
C GLU A 92 -3.27 -2.82 11.35
N LYS A 93 -2.04 -3.16 10.94
CA LYS A 93 -0.97 -2.18 10.69
C LYS A 93 -1.36 -1.17 9.60
N HIS A 94 -2.18 -1.57 8.64
CA HIS A 94 -2.62 -0.74 7.51
C HIS A 94 -4.10 -0.33 7.61
N LYS A 95 -4.68 -0.35 8.82
CA LYS A 95 -6.11 -0.09 9.05
C LYS A 95 -6.56 1.29 8.61
N ASP A 96 -5.70 2.30 8.74
CA ASP A 96 -6.00 3.67 8.32
C ASP A 96 -6.29 3.75 6.82
N ARG A 97 -5.68 2.87 6.03
CA ARG A 97 -5.84 2.83 4.56
C ARG A 97 -6.92 1.86 4.10
N PHE A 98 -7.11 0.75 4.82
CA PHE A 98 -8.08 -0.29 4.47
C PHE A 98 -9.03 -0.62 5.64
N PRO A 99 -9.78 0.37 6.17
CA PRO A 99 -10.57 0.18 7.39
C PRO A 99 -11.70 -0.85 7.20
N GLU A 100 -12.36 -0.84 6.05
CA GLU A 100 -13.40 -1.82 5.73
C GLU A 100 -12.85 -3.23 5.55
N THR A 101 -11.72 -3.36 4.84
CA THR A 101 -11.06 -4.65 4.62
C THR A 101 -10.62 -5.26 5.94
N PHE A 102 -10.04 -4.45 6.83
CA PHE A 102 -9.71 -4.87 8.19
C PHE A 102 -10.94 -5.31 8.97
N ALA A 103 -12.04 -4.55 8.95
CA ALA A 103 -13.27 -4.90 9.65
C ALA A 103 -13.87 -6.23 9.15
N ARG A 104 -13.88 -6.46 7.83
CA ARG A 104 -14.34 -7.71 7.21
C ARG A 104 -13.43 -8.88 7.55
N ALA A 105 -12.11 -8.67 7.48
CA ALA A 105 -11.11 -9.69 7.85
C ALA A 105 -11.21 -10.09 9.33
N LYS A 106 -11.39 -9.11 10.23
CA LYS A 106 -11.61 -9.37 11.65
C LYS A 106 -12.88 -10.20 11.87
N SER A 107 -14.00 -9.78 11.28
CA SER A 107 -15.26 -10.51 11.34
C SER A 107 -15.13 -11.94 10.81
N LEU A 108 -14.39 -12.14 9.72
CA LEU A 108 -14.09 -13.47 9.17
C LEU A 108 -13.30 -14.33 10.17
N CYS A 109 -12.24 -13.80 10.77
CA CYS A 109 -11.45 -14.53 11.78
C CYS A 109 -12.28 -14.92 13.01
N ASP A 110 -13.09 -13.98 13.51
CA ASP A 110 -14.00 -14.20 14.65
C ASP A 110 -15.03 -15.30 14.29
N ASN A 111 -15.66 -15.18 13.11
CA ASN A 111 -16.67 -16.13 12.63
C ASN A 111 -16.12 -17.51 12.29
N VAL A 112 -14.82 -17.67 12.04
CA VAL A 112 -14.21 -18.97 11.76
C VAL A 112 -13.68 -19.63 13.05
N GLY A 113 -13.56 -18.86 14.14
CA GLY A 113 -12.99 -19.35 15.40
C GLY A 113 -11.49 -19.59 15.27
N VAL A 114 -10.76 -18.68 14.62
CA VAL A 114 -9.32 -18.84 14.32
C VAL A 114 -8.45 -19.02 15.58
N THR A 115 -8.92 -18.53 16.73
CA THR A 115 -8.26 -18.68 18.04
C THR A 115 -8.81 -19.83 18.88
N GLU A 116 -9.88 -20.49 18.46
CA GLU A 116 -10.52 -21.57 19.22
C GLU A 116 -9.92 -22.92 18.86
N SER A 117 -9.62 -23.78 19.83
CA SER A 117 -9.23 -25.18 19.57
C SER A 117 -10.37 -26.09 20.00
N LYS A 118 -11.15 -26.64 19.05
CA LYS A 118 -12.21 -27.59 19.36
C LYS A 118 -11.68 -29.00 19.18
N GLN A 119 -11.27 -29.65 20.27
CA GLN A 119 -10.67 -30.99 20.25
C GLN A 119 -11.59 -32.11 20.77
N GLU A 120 -12.77 -31.76 21.28
CA GLU A 120 -13.63 -32.66 22.07
C GLU A 120 -14.20 -33.82 21.25
N SER A 121 -14.58 -33.60 19.98
CA SER A 121 -15.08 -34.65 19.10
C SER A 121 -14.42 -34.65 17.71
N ALA A 122 -14.35 -35.83 17.08
CA ALA A 122 -13.81 -35.97 15.72
C ALA A 122 -14.64 -35.19 14.68
N LEU A 123 -15.95 -35.12 14.88
CA LEU A 123 -16.87 -34.39 14.01
C LEU A 123 -16.63 -32.87 14.08
N GLU A 124 -16.46 -32.31 15.29
CA GLU A 124 -16.17 -30.89 15.46
C GLU A 124 -14.80 -30.49 14.91
N ARG A 125 -13.78 -31.35 15.08
CA ARG A 125 -12.46 -31.13 14.46
C ARG A 125 -12.57 -31.05 12.94
N MET A 126 -13.34 -31.96 12.33
CA MET A 126 -13.57 -31.95 10.89
C MET A 126 -14.28 -30.67 10.45
N TYR A 127 -15.37 -30.28 11.11
CA TYR A 127 -16.08 -29.03 10.79
C TYR A 127 -15.20 -27.79 10.98
N GLN A 128 -14.33 -27.78 12.00
CA GLN A 128 -13.40 -26.69 12.22
C GLN A 128 -12.38 -26.57 11.09
N GLY A 129 -11.81 -27.69 10.62
CA GLY A 129 -10.87 -27.70 9.49
C GLY A 129 -11.51 -27.15 8.20
N TRP A 130 -12.77 -27.47 7.94
CA TRP A 130 -13.50 -26.92 6.78
C TRP A 130 -13.69 -25.40 6.88
N ARG A 131 -14.11 -24.92 8.05
CA ARG A 131 -14.27 -23.47 8.29
C ARG A 131 -12.93 -22.73 8.19
N LEU A 132 -11.84 -23.32 8.67
CA LEU A 132 -10.50 -22.74 8.56
C LEU A 132 -10.03 -22.69 7.10
N THR A 133 -10.32 -23.73 6.32
CA THR A 133 -9.99 -23.78 4.89
C THR A 133 -10.74 -22.69 4.12
N ASP A 134 -12.05 -22.56 4.34
CA ASP A 134 -12.87 -21.52 3.73
C ASP A 134 -12.43 -20.12 4.19
N GLY A 135 -12.18 -19.95 5.49
CA GLY A 135 -11.71 -18.71 6.08
C GLY A 135 -10.36 -18.25 5.53
N ALA A 136 -9.39 -19.16 5.44
CA ALA A 136 -8.08 -18.87 4.90
C ALA A 136 -8.14 -18.58 3.40
N THR A 137 -8.97 -19.30 2.65
CA THR A 137 -9.21 -19.04 1.23
C THR A 137 -9.85 -17.67 0.99
N ALA A 138 -10.88 -17.33 1.77
CA ALA A 138 -11.52 -16.01 1.71
C ALA A 138 -10.56 -14.89 2.10
N MET A 139 -9.72 -15.09 3.12
CA MET A 139 -8.67 -14.14 3.52
C MET A 139 -7.65 -13.94 2.40
N LYS A 140 -7.26 -15.02 1.72
CA LYS A 140 -6.36 -14.96 0.56
C LYS A 140 -6.93 -14.10 -0.56
N TYR A 141 -8.21 -14.27 -0.90
CA TYR A 141 -8.87 -13.43 -1.92
C TYR A 141 -9.04 -11.98 -1.48
N LEU A 142 -9.36 -11.73 -0.20
CA LEU A 142 -9.39 -10.37 0.37
C LEU A 142 -8.04 -9.66 0.17
N LEU A 143 -6.95 -10.34 0.52
CA LEU A 143 -5.61 -9.81 0.33
C LEU A 143 -5.25 -9.66 -1.16
N SER A 144 -5.57 -10.63 -2.01
CA SER A 144 -5.35 -10.52 -3.45
C SER A 144 -6.06 -9.32 -4.08
N GLY A 145 -7.24 -8.92 -3.56
CA GLY A 145 -7.92 -7.70 -4.00
C GLY A 145 -7.11 -6.43 -3.72
N ILE A 146 -6.37 -6.37 -2.61
CA ILE A 146 -5.46 -5.25 -2.30
C ILE A 146 -4.29 -5.23 -3.28
N ALA A 147 -3.74 -6.41 -3.61
CA ALA A 147 -2.63 -6.53 -4.55
C ALA A 147 -3.03 -6.25 -6.01
N ALA A 148 -4.30 -6.41 -6.37
CA ALA A 148 -4.81 -6.21 -7.74
C ALA A 148 -5.35 -4.79 -7.99
N GLY A 149 -5.62 -4.00 -6.95
CA GLY A 149 -6.25 -2.67 -7.05
C GLY A 149 -5.39 -1.56 -7.68
N SER A 150 -4.20 -1.85 -8.21
CA SER A 150 -3.30 -0.90 -8.88
C SER A 150 -3.24 -1.05 -10.40
N GLY A 151 -4.13 -1.87 -10.98
CA GLY A 151 -4.18 -2.15 -12.42
C GLY A 151 -5.01 -1.20 -13.29
N ASP A 152 -5.73 -0.24 -12.71
CA ASP A 152 -6.62 0.71 -13.42
C ASP A 152 -6.16 2.18 -13.30
#